data_AF-A0AAP8KPI9-F1
#
_entry.id   AF-A0AAP8KPI9-F1
#
_cell.length_a   1.000
_cell.length_b   1.000
_cell.length_c   1.000
_cell.angle_alpha   90.00
_cell.angle_beta   90.00
_cell.angle_gamma   90.00
#
_symmetry.space_group_name_H-M   'P 1'
#
loop_
_entity.id
_entity.type
_entity.pdbx_description
1 polymer ?
#
loop_
_entity_poly.entity_id
_entity_poly.type
_entity_poly.pdbx_seq_one_letter_code
_entity_poly.pdbx_strand_id
1 'polypeptide(L)' 'MSIISREKKPKGGGQSPQFKMRIDPALKEQLDAVAAEEGVSLASWLKELAREALRKKGKEPRG' A
#
# COMPACT_ATOMS: atom_id res chain seq x y z
N MET A 1 -24.20 -9.10 -3.83
CA MET A 1 -23.82 -7.76 -3.30
C MET A 1 -23.12 -7.99 -1.96
N SER A 2 -21.79 -8.06 -1.95
CA SER A 2 -21.02 -8.32 -0.72
C SER A 2 -20.39 -7.02 -0.23
N ILE A 3 -21.00 -6.45 0.81
CA ILE A 3 -20.52 -5.26 1.50
C ILE A 3 -19.29 -5.62 2.35
N ILE A 4 -18.10 -5.41 1.79
CA ILE A 4 -16.85 -5.47 2.56
C ILE A 4 -16.84 -4.24 3.49
N SER A 5 -17.26 -4.42 4.73
CA SER A 5 -17.23 -3.40 5.78
C SER A 5 -15.78 -3.01 6.08
N ARG A 6 -15.30 -1.96 5.42
CA ARG A 6 -14.01 -1.34 5.71
C ARG A 6 -14.16 -0.48 6.96
N GLU A 7 -13.48 -0.88 8.02
CA GLU A 7 -13.38 -0.14 9.27
C GLU A 7 -12.90 1.30 9.02
N LYS A 8 -13.74 2.28 9.35
CA LYS A 8 -13.41 3.71 9.26
C LYS A 8 -12.47 4.08 10.40
N LYS A 9 -11.17 3.92 10.18
CA LYS A 9 -10.13 4.54 11.01
C LYS A 9 -10.24 6.07 10.89
N PRO A 10 -10.22 6.83 12.00
CA PRO A 10 -10.38 8.28 11.97
C PRO A 10 -9.30 8.90 11.08
N LYS A 11 -9.75 9.73 10.12
CA LYS A 11 -8.90 10.43 9.16
C LYS A 11 -8.08 11.49 9.89
N GLY A 12 -6.94 11.09 10.46
CA GLY A 12 -5.91 12.00 10.94
C GLY A 12 -5.50 12.95 9.81
N GLY A 13 -5.43 14.24 10.14
CA GLY A 13 -5.35 15.34 9.20
C GLY A 13 -4.15 15.26 8.27
N GLY A 14 -4.42 15.34 6.97
CA GLY A 14 -3.42 15.33 5.90
C GLY A 14 -3.71 14.22 4.91
N GLN A 15 -4.43 14.54 3.83
CA GLN A 15 -4.37 13.70 2.63
C GLN A 15 -2.89 13.57 2.26
N SER A 16 -2.32 12.37 2.41
CA SER A 16 -1.00 12.10 1.88
C SER A 16 -1.00 12.43 0.38
N PRO A 17 0.06 13.04 -0.15
CA PRO A 17 0.12 13.39 -1.56
C PRO A 17 -0.13 12.15 -2.43
N GLN A 18 -1.02 12.26 -3.42
CA GLN A 18 -1.33 11.15 -4.30
C GLN A 18 -0.11 10.77 -5.14
N PHE A 19 0.34 9.53 -5.00
CA PHE A 19 1.37 8.95 -5.85
C PHE A 19 0.72 8.43 -7.14
N LYS A 20 0.88 9.18 -8.24
CA LYS A 20 0.42 8.76 -9.57
C LYS A 20 1.51 7.95 -10.24
N MET A 21 1.35 6.63 -10.29
CA MET A 21 2.25 5.72 -11.00
C MET A 21 1.53 5.08 -12.17
N ARG A 22 2.17 5.06 -13.35
CA ARG A 22 1.71 4.26 -14.47
C ARG A 22 2.35 2.88 -14.32
N ILE A 23 1.51 1.87 -14.12
CA ILE A 23 1.92 0.47 -14.10
C ILE A 23 1.15 -0.29 -15.16
N ASP A 24 1.78 -1.32 -15.71
CA ASP A 24 1.10 -2.25 -16.59
C ASP A 24 -0.03 -2.96 -15.81
N PRO A 25 -1.22 -3.15 -16.39
CA PRO A 25 -2.33 -3.81 -15.71
C PRO A 25 -1.99 -5.24 -15.26
N ALA A 26 -1.17 -5.99 -16.00
CA ALA A 26 -0.78 -7.34 -15.59
C ALA A 26 0.07 -7.31 -14.32
N LEU A 27 0.98 -6.34 -14.22
CA LEU A 27 1.78 -6.14 -13.00
C LEU A 27 0.90 -5.69 -11.83
N LYS A 28 -0.08 -4.81 -12.08
CA LYS A 28 -1.05 -4.40 -11.04
C LYS A 28 -1.75 -5.61 -10.43
N GLU A 29 -2.19 -6.54 -11.27
CA GLU A 29 -2.96 -7.71 -10.84
C GLU A 29 -2.12 -8.65 -9.99
N GLN A 30 -0.86 -8.88 -10.36
CA GLN A 30 0.09 -9.65 -9.54
C GLN A 30 0.29 -9.00 -8.16
N LEU A 31 0.47 -7.68 -8.12
CA LEU A 31 0.65 -6.96 -6.87
C LEU A 31 -0.62 -6.97 -6.01
N ASP A 32 -1.80 -6.89 -6.62
CA ASP A 32 -3.09 -6.95 -5.93
C ASP A 32 -3.33 -8.36 -5.34
N ALA A 33 -2.96 -9.41 -6.07
CA ALA A 33 -3.04 -10.79 -5.60
C ALA A 33 -2.16 -11.02 -4.36
N VAL A 34 -0.90 -10.61 -4.39
CA VAL A 34 0.02 -10.74 -3.24
C VAL A 34 -0.47 -9.91 -2.05
N ALA A 35 -0.93 -8.68 -2.30
CA ALA A 35 -1.48 -7.84 -1.24
C ALA A 35 -2.74 -8.46 -0.62
N ALA A 36 -3.60 -9.07 -1.44
CA ALA A 36 -4.80 -9.77 -0.98
C ALA A 36 -4.47 -11.04 -0.18
N GLU A 37 -3.43 -11.80 -0.56
CA GLU A 37 -2.92 -12.94 0.22
C GLU A 37 -2.41 -12.51 1.60
N GLU A 38 -1.73 -11.36 1.69
CA GLU A 38 -1.31 -10.78 2.97
C GLU A 38 -2.46 -10.06 3.72
N GLY A 39 -3.67 -10.02 3.17
CA GLY A 39 -4.83 -9.39 3.78
C GLY A 39 -4.74 -7.86 3.90
N VAL A 40 -3.83 -7.24 3.14
CA VAL A 40 -3.58 -5.80 3.16
C VAL A 40 -3.99 -5.14 1.84
N SER A 41 -4.26 -3.83 1.86
CA SER A 41 -4.46 -3.10 0.61
C SER A 41 -3.15 -2.97 -0.17
N LEU A 42 -3.20 -2.99 -1.51
CA LEU A 42 -2.05 -2.74 -2.39
C LEU A 42 -1.23 -1.52 -1.95
N ALA A 43 -1.89 -0.44 -1.52
CA ALA A 43 -1.22 0.77 -1.04
C ALA A 43 -0.48 0.57 0.29
N SER A 44 -1.02 -0.24 1.21
CA SER A 44 -0.35 -0.58 2.47
C SER A 44 0.83 -1.51 2.21
N TRP A 45 0.64 -2.50 1.34
CA TRP A 45 1.68 -3.44 0.93
C TRP A 45 2.88 -2.73 0.31
N LEU A 46 2.63 -1.80 -0.62
CA LEU A 46 3.69 -1.02 -1.26
C LEU A 46 4.46 -0.14 -0.26
N LYS A 47 3.79 0.36 0.78
CA LYS A 47 4.44 1.15 1.84
C LYS A 47 5.39 0.29 2.68
N GLU A 48 4.97 -0.90 3.08
CA GLU A 48 5.83 -1.83 3.82
C GLU A 48 7.06 -2.20 2.99
N LEU A 49 6.86 -2.56 1.71
CA LEU A 49 7.96 -2.89 0.80
C LEU A 49 8.93 -1.71 0.63
N ALA A 50 8.43 -0.47 0.54
CA ALA A 50 9.27 0.72 0.49
C ALA A 50 10.04 0.94 1.80
N ARG A 51 9.41 0.73 2.96
CA ARG A 51 10.07 0.84 4.28
C ARG A 51 11.18 -0.18 4.45
N GLU A 52 10.95 -1.43 4.03
CA GLU A 52 11.96 -2.47 4.02
C GLU A 52 13.13 -2.16 3.08
N ALA A 53 12.82 -1.67 1.87
CA ALA A 53 13.85 -1.26 0.92
C ALA A 53 14.71 -0.09 1.45
N LEU A 54 14.11 0.86 2.18
CA LEU A 54 14.83 1.93 2.85
C LEU A 54 15.75 1.38 3.95
N ARG A 55 15.24 0.46 4.80
CA ARG A 55 16.03 -0.22 5.84
C ARG A 55 17.23 -0.96 5.24
N LYS A 56 17.04 -1.69 4.14
CA LYS A 56 18.13 -2.38 3.41
C LYS A 56 19.20 -1.42 2.89
N LYS A 57 18.82 -0.17 2.58
CA LYS A 57 19.75 0.89 2.17
C LYS A 57 20.35 1.67 3.35
N GLY A 58 20.12 1.22 4.59
CA GLY A 58 20.59 1.88 5.81
C GLY A 58 19.87 3.20 6.12
N LYS A 59 18.71 3.46 5.49
CA LYS A 59 17.90 4.65 5.75
C LYS A 59 16.75 4.30 6.68
N GLU A 60 16.57 5.11 7.71
CA GLU A 60 15.45 4.95 8.63
C GLU A 60 14.15 5.41 7.94
N PRO A 61 13.13 4.53 7.80
CA PRO A 61 11.87 4.91 7.20
C PRO A 61 11.14 5.90 8.12
N ARG A 62 10.96 7.13 7.65
CA ARG A 62 10.20 8.17 8.37
C ARG A 62 8.74 8.12 7.89
N GLY A 63 7.81 7.90 8.83
CA GLY A 63 6.36 7.89 8.60
C GLY A 63 5.73 6.52 8.46
#